data_AF-A0A956ILA6-F1
#
_entry.id   AF-A0A956ILA6-F1
#
_cell.length_a   1.000
_cell.length_b   1.000
_cell.length_c   1.000
_cell.angle_alpha   90.00
_cell.angle_beta   90.00
_cell.angle_gamma   90.00
#
_symmetry.space_group_name_H-M   'P 1'
#
loop_
_entity.id
_entity.type
_entity.pdbx_description
1 polymer ?
#
loop_
_entity_poly.entity_id
_entity_poly.type
_entity_poly.pdbx_seq_one_letter_code
_entity_poly.pdbx_strand_id
1 'polypeptide(L)'
;VAFAMRALAILRPARLQVVVYQGTRELRVERGPRSHAAGPAGGEWAMVGIPPHASREHIAWGLAELAGVAHVPFMVDLLLRRASRHPYR
;
A
#
# COMPACT_ATOMS: atom_id res chain seq x y z
N VAL A 1 7.17 -4.27 5.95
CA VAL A 1 5.78 -4.81 5.90
C VAL A 1 4.82 -4.13 6.90
N ALA A 2 5.07 -4.14 8.22
CA ALA A 2 4.12 -3.60 9.21
C ALA A 2 3.68 -2.13 8.98
N PHE A 3 4.62 -1.25 8.59
CA PHE A 3 4.29 0.14 8.22
C PHE A 3 3.33 0.21 7.03
N ALA A 4 3.57 -0.59 5.98
CA ALA A 4 2.72 -0.62 4.79
C ALA A 4 1.31 -1.12 5.09
N MET A 5 1.17 -2.16 5.92
CA MET A 5 -0.15 -2.64 6.35
C MET A 5 -0.94 -1.54 7.08
N ARG A 6 -0.27 -0.73 7.91
CA ARG A 6 -0.90 0.41 8.58
C ARG A 6 -1.25 1.55 7.61
N ALA A 7 -0.37 1.84 6.65
CA ALA A 7 -0.66 2.83 5.61
C ALA A 7 -1.87 2.41 4.77
N LEU A 8 -1.98 1.14 4.38
CA LEU A 8 -3.14 0.59 3.67
C LEU A 8 -4.43 0.67 4.50
N ALA A 9 -4.35 0.44 5.81
CA ALA A 9 -5.48 0.61 6.71
C ALA A 9 -5.96 2.07 6.83
N ILE A 10 -5.08 3.06 6.58
CA ILE A 10 -5.44 4.47 6.50
C ILE A 10 -6.06 4.78 5.14
N LEU A 11 -5.47 4.28 4.05
CA LEU A 11 -5.90 4.53 2.68
C LEU A 11 -7.24 3.86 2.34
N ARG A 12 -7.53 2.68 2.92
CA ARG A 12 -8.75 1.87 2.72
C ARG A 12 -9.26 1.88 1.26
N PRO A 13 -8.45 1.43 0.29
CA PRO A 13 -8.85 1.51 -1.11
C PRO A 13 -10.05 0.58 -1.38
N ALA A 14 -11.22 1.17 -1.66
CA ALA A 14 -12.50 0.46 -1.63
C ALA A 14 -12.69 -0.61 -2.72
N ARG A 15 -11.93 -0.54 -3.82
CA ARG A 15 -12.07 -1.43 -5.00
C ARG A 15 -10.78 -2.16 -5.37
N LEU A 16 -9.76 -2.08 -4.51
CA LEU A 16 -8.43 -2.63 -4.75
C LEU A 16 -8.03 -3.55 -3.59
N GLN A 17 -7.80 -4.82 -3.88
CA GLN A 17 -7.19 -5.75 -2.93
C GLN A 17 -5.68 -5.64 -3.00
N VAL A 18 -5.03 -5.39 -1.87
CA VAL A 18 -3.57 -5.24 -1.82
C VAL A 18 -2.96 -6.34 -0.97
N VAL A 19 -2.08 -7.13 -1.56
CA VAL A 19 -1.22 -8.08 -0.86
C VAL A 19 0.14 -7.44 -0.67
N VAL A 20 0.66 -7.46 0.55
CA VAL A 20 1.99 -6.95 0.87
C VAL A 20 2.87 -8.12 1.28
N TYR A 21 4.03 -8.25 0.65
CA TYR A 21 5.01 -9.29 0.95
C TYR A 21 6.41 -8.68 1.09
N GLN A 22 7.31 -9.45 1.70
CA GLN A 22 8.72 -9.06 1.81
C GLN A 22 9.40 -9.29 0.46
N GLY A 23 9.87 -8.20 -0.15
CA GLY A 23 10.66 -8.21 -1.38
C GLY A 23 12.16 -8.35 -1.09
N THR A 24 12.95 -8.41 -2.16
CA THR A 24 14.40 -8.68 -2.07
C THR A 24 15.26 -7.46 -2.40
N ARG A 25 15.04 -6.80 -3.55
CA ARG A 25 15.92 -5.72 -4.05
C ARG A 25 15.28 -4.35 -4.17
N GLU A 26 14.05 -4.25 -4.64
CA GLU A 26 13.40 -2.97 -4.91
C GLU A 26 11.92 -3.00 -4.55
N LEU A 27 11.32 -1.83 -4.37
CA LEU A 27 9.89 -1.71 -4.18
C LEU A 27 9.21 -2.07 -5.49
N ARG A 28 8.47 -3.17 -5.52
CA ARG A 28 7.80 -3.67 -6.72
C ARG A 28 6.31 -3.63 -6.54
N VAL A 29 5.61 -3.05 -7.50
CA VAL A 29 4.15 -3.02 -7.54
C VAL A 29 3.69 -3.75 -8.79
N GLU A 30 3.00 -4.85 -8.58
CA GLU A 30 2.32 -5.59 -9.65
C GLU A 30 0.83 -5.33 -9.53
N ARG A 31 0.15 -5.10 -10.65
CA ARG A 31 -1.30 -4.92 -10.70
C ARG A 31 -1.86 -5.88 -11.73
N GLY A 32 -3.05 -6.40 -11.47
CA GLY A 32 -3.76 -7.18 -12.45
C GLY A 32 -5.22 -6.77 -12.57
N PRO A 33 -5.82 -7.11 -13.72
CA PRO A 33 -7.22 -6.81 -13.96
C PRO A 33 -8.09 -7.57 -12.97
N ARG A 34 -9.33 -7.09 -12.86
CA ARG A 34 -10.40 -7.73 -12.11
C ARG A 34 -10.45 -9.23 -12.41
N SER A 35 -10.28 -10.07 -11.39
CA SER A 35 -10.43 -11.52 -11.57
C SER A 35 -11.92 -11.86 -11.61
N HIS A 36 -12.39 -12.34 -12.77
CA HIS A 36 -13.76 -12.81 -12.93
C HIS A 36 -14.10 -14.02 -12.03
N ALA A 37 -13.10 -14.76 -11.58
CA ALA A 37 -13.25 -15.89 -10.67
C ALA A 37 -13.61 -15.46 -9.22
N ALA A 38 -13.37 -14.20 -8.84
CA ALA A 38 -13.64 -13.67 -7.51
C ALA A 38 -15.09 -13.15 -7.33
N GLY A 39 -15.96 -13.34 -8.33
CA GLY A 39 -17.37 -12.95 -8.27
C GLY A 39 -17.61 -11.43 -8.20
N PRO A 40 -18.79 -10.97 -7.74
CA PRO A 40 -19.14 -9.54 -7.64
C PRO A 40 -18.17 -8.72 -6.77
N ALA A 41 -17.49 -9.39 -5.84
CA ALA A 41 -16.47 -8.83 -4.95
C ALA A 41 -15.06 -8.80 -5.55
N GLY A 42 -14.85 -9.35 -6.76
CA GLY A 42 -13.59 -9.26 -7.47
C GLY A 42 -13.27 -7.79 -7.73
N GLY A 43 -12.38 -7.20 -6.95
CA GLY A 43 -11.80 -5.89 -7.22
C GLY A 43 -10.63 -6.01 -8.18
N GLU A 44 -10.03 -4.87 -8.53
CA GLU A 44 -8.65 -4.86 -9.00
C GLU A 44 -7.77 -5.42 -7.88
N TRP A 45 -6.63 -6.01 -8.24
CA TRP A 45 -5.67 -6.48 -7.25
C TRP A 45 -4.29 -5.88 -7.51
N ALA A 46 -3.54 -5.72 -6.43
CA ALA A 46 -2.14 -5.37 -6.49
C ALA A 46 -1.31 -6.17 -5.49
N MET A 47 -0.08 -6.49 -5.88
CA MET A 47 0.93 -7.08 -5.02
C MET A 47 2.06 -6.08 -4.84
N VAL A 48 2.44 -5.84 -3.59
CA VAL A 48 3.51 -4.89 -3.22
C VAL A 48 4.63 -5.64 -2.51
N GLY A 49 5.76 -5.78 -3.19
CA GLY A 49 7.00 -6.34 -2.64
C GLY A 49 7.83 -5.25 -2.00
N ILE A 50 8.04 -5.33 -0.67
CA ILE A 50 8.79 -4.31 0.08
C ILE A 50 10.18 -4.86 0.43
N PRO A 51 11.27 -4.30 -0.13
CA PRO A 51 12.61 -4.75 0.21
C PRO A 51 12.99 -4.30 1.64
N PRO A 52 13.92 -5.01 2.31
CA PRO A 52 14.24 -4.76 3.71
C PRO A 52 14.81 -3.36 3.97
N HIS A 53 15.40 -2.73 2.97
CA HIS A 53 16.04 -1.41 3.04
C HIS A 53 15.15 -0.27 2.53
N ALA A 54 13.90 -0.53 2.10
CA ALA A 54 13.01 0.54 1.67
C ALA A 54 12.69 1.49 2.83
N SER A 55 12.87 2.79 2.59
CA SER A 55 12.49 3.81 3.57
C SER A 55 10.96 3.89 3.70
N ARG A 56 10.48 4.39 4.85
CA ARG A 56 9.04 4.60 5.07
C ARG A 56 8.44 5.59 4.08
N GLU A 57 9.22 6.61 3.70
CA GLU A 57 8.83 7.60 2.70
C GLU A 57 8.64 6.97 1.33
N HIS A 58 9.59 6.13 0.91
CA HIS A 58 9.49 5.43 -0.37
C HIS A 58 8.28 4.48 -0.40
N ILE A 59 8.01 3.79 0.71
CA ILE A 59 6.81 2.96 0.86
C ILE A 59 5.53 3.80 0.84
N ALA A 60 5.50 4.95 1.53
CA ALA A 60 4.32 5.81 1.60
C ALA A 60 3.96 6.38 0.22
N TRP A 61 4.96 6.84 -0.55
CA TRP A 61 4.78 7.28 -1.93
C TRP A 61 4.20 6.16 -2.81
N GLY A 62 4.85 4.99 -2.84
CA GLY A 62 4.37 3.89 -3.68
C GLY A 62 2.95 3.42 -3.34
N LEU A 63 2.57 3.45 -2.05
CA LEU A 63 1.20 3.12 -1.64
C LEU A 63 0.20 4.23 -1.96
N ALA A 64 0.58 5.50 -1.85
CA ALA A 64 -0.26 6.62 -2.25
C ALA A 64 -0.50 6.63 -3.76
N GLU A 65 0.52 6.32 -4.57
CA GLU A 65 0.40 6.15 -6.02
C GLU A 65 -0.49 4.96 -6.36
N LEU A 66 -0.33 3.85 -5.65
CA LEU A 66 -1.16 2.66 -5.82
C LEU A 66 -2.64 2.94 -5.53
N ALA A 67 -2.93 3.68 -4.47
CA ALA A 67 -4.28 4.07 -4.12
C ALA A 67 -4.83 5.25 -4.95
N GLY A 68 -4.03 5.80 -5.88
CA GLY A 68 -4.44 6.92 -6.73
C GLY A 68 -4.56 8.25 -5.99
N VAL A 69 -3.93 8.41 -4.83
CA VAL A 69 -4.00 9.61 -3.97
C VAL A 69 -2.65 10.31 -3.78
N ALA A 70 -1.61 9.90 -4.51
CA ALA A 70 -0.28 10.54 -4.45
C ALA A 70 -0.29 12.04 -4.77
N HIS A 71 -1.22 12.48 -5.61
CA HIS A 71 -1.39 13.88 -5.98
C HIS A 71 -2.22 14.67 -4.97
N VAL A 72 -2.87 14.00 -4.00
CA VAL A 72 -3.54 14.68 -2.90
C VAL A 72 -2.43 15.28 -2.04
N PRO A 73 -2.37 16.63 -1.90
CA PRO A 73 -1.35 17.25 -1.07
C PRO A 73 -1.45 16.66 0.35
N PHE A 74 -0.39 16.72 1.17
CA PHE A 74 -0.36 16.20 2.55
C PHE A 74 -0.65 14.69 2.77
N MET A 75 -1.05 13.91 1.76
CA MET A 75 -1.36 12.48 1.94
C MET A 75 -0.14 11.68 2.37
N VAL A 76 1.01 11.89 1.72
CA VAL A 76 2.27 11.21 2.08
C VAL A 76 2.69 11.56 3.50
N ASP A 77 2.63 12.83 3.88
CA ASP A 77 2.94 13.28 5.24
C ASP A 77 2.00 12.67 6.29
N LEU A 78 0.71 12.56 5.97
CA LEU A 78 -0.28 11.91 6.82
C LEU A 78 0.06 10.43 7.03
N LEU A 79 0.42 9.70 5.97
CA LEU A 79 0.85 8.31 6.06
C LEU A 79 2.11 8.18 6.92
N LEU A 80 3.11 9.04 6.70
CA LEU A 80 4.34 9.03 7.47
C LEU A 80 4.09 9.28 8.96
N ARG A 81 3.20 10.22 9.31
CA ARG A 81 2.87 10.55 10.71
C ARG A 81 2.02 9.47 11.37
N ARG A 82 0.98 8.99 10.69
CA ARG A 82 -0.05 8.13 11.29
C ARG A 82 0.31 6.65 11.23
N ALA A 83 0.92 6.17 10.15
CA ALA A 83 1.38 4.79 10.03
C ALA A 83 2.68 4.50 10.80
N SER A 84 3.42 5.55 11.21
CA SER A 84 4.60 5.41 12.08
C SER A 84 4.24 5.22 13.56
N ARG A 85 3.03 5.61 14.00
CA ARG A 85 2.61 5.44 15.39
C ARG A 85 2.27 3.96 15.64
N HIS A 86 2.94 3.37 16.64
CA HIS A 86 2.60 2.04 17.14
C HIS A 86 1.31 2.13 17.99
N PRO A 87 0.32 1.24 17.79
CA PRO A 87 -0.91 1.24 18.57
C PRO A 87 -0.78 0.67 20.00
N TYR A 88 0.43 0.32 20.44
CA TYR A 88 0.68 -0.12 21.83
C TYR A 88 1.87 0.65 22.39
N ARG A 89 1.54 1.63 23.22
CA ARG A 89 2.36 2.20 24.29
C ARG A 89 1.44 2.47 25.46
#